data_AF-A0A956HNR0-F1
#
_entry.id   AF-A0A956HNR0-F1
#
_cell.length_a   1.000
_cell.length_b   1.000
_cell.length_c   1.000
_cell.angle_alpha   90.00
_cell.angle_beta   90.00
_cell.angle_gamma   90.00
#
_symmetry.space_group_name_H-M   'P 1'
#
loop_
_entity.id
_entity.type
_entity.pdbx_description
1 polymer ?
#
loop_
_entity_poly.entity_id
_entity_poly.type
_entity_poly.pdbx_seq_one_letter_code
_entity_poly.pdbx_strand_id
1 'polypeptide(L)'
;MSRMRHTWPILAFGLCALALTLGGVALALREHLRHVVFAQPLWLLVCAAPVLAVVVRALVSPRPATLRFSRLGSARRVSPGVAARLVHLPDGLRLAAAIVLGIAMARPQSSRFTDRVEHEGIDIAVA
;
A
#
# COMPACT_ATOMS: atom_id res chain seq x y z
N MET A 1 -24.32 8.90 -6.40
CA MET A 1 -22.98 8.56 -6.92
C MET A 1 -21.85 9.58 -6.66
N SER A 2 -22.05 10.77 -6.06
CA SER A 2 -20.93 11.75 -5.91
C SER A 2 -19.90 11.43 -4.80
N ARG A 3 -20.17 10.47 -3.91
CA ARG A 3 -19.32 10.14 -2.74
C ARG A 3 -18.01 9.41 -3.11
N MET A 4 -18.08 8.50 -4.09
CA MET A 4 -16.91 7.75 -4.56
C MET A 4 -15.88 8.64 -5.28
N ARG A 5 -16.32 9.77 -5.83
CA ARG A 5 -15.43 10.71 -6.53
C ARG A 5 -14.40 11.36 -5.60
N HIS A 6 -14.69 11.52 -4.31
CA HIS A 6 -13.76 12.14 -3.36
C HIS A 6 -12.73 11.15 -2.79
N THR A 7 -13.03 9.86 -2.77
CA THR A 7 -12.08 8.82 -2.35
C THR A 7 -11.22 8.30 -3.50
N TRP A 8 -11.64 8.57 -4.75
CA TRP A 8 -10.89 8.21 -5.94
C TRP A 8 -9.44 8.72 -5.95
N PRO A 9 -9.13 9.98 -5.58
CA PRO A 9 -7.75 10.45 -5.54
C PRO A 9 -6.90 9.69 -4.52
N ILE A 10 -7.48 9.28 -3.38
CA ILE A 10 -6.77 8.50 -2.36
C ILE A 10 -6.37 7.14 -2.93
N LEU A 11 -7.30 6.46 -3.59
CA LEU A 11 -7.05 5.17 -4.24
C LEU A 11 -6.04 5.32 -5.39
N ALA A 12 -6.15 6.38 -6.19
CA ALA A 12 -5.24 6.66 -7.29
C ALA A 12 -3.81 6.93 -6.78
N PHE A 13 -3.63 7.80 -5.78
CA PHE A 13 -2.32 8.04 -5.17
C PHE A 13 -1.76 6.78 -4.53
N GLY A 14 -2.59 6.01 -3.83
CA GLY A 14 -2.18 4.74 -3.24
C GLY A 14 -1.74 3.73 -4.29
N LEU A 15 -2.49 3.59 -5.39
CA LEU A 15 -2.13 2.71 -6.50
C LEU A 15 -0.83 3.15 -7.18
N CYS A 16 -0.65 4.44 -7.44
CA CYS A 16 0.58 4.98 -8.01
C CYS A 16 1.79 4.73 -7.09
N ALA A 17 1.66 5.00 -5.80
CA ALA A 17 2.72 4.75 -4.83
C ALA A 17 3.04 3.25 -4.70
N LEU A 18 2.03 2.39 -4.71
CA LEU A 18 2.19 0.94 -4.72
C LEU A 18 2.92 0.47 -5.98
N ALA A 19 2.53 0.97 -7.16
CA ALA A 19 3.16 0.63 -8.42
C ALA A 19 4.63 1.07 -8.48
N LEU A 20 4.95 2.27 -7.96
CA LEU A 20 6.32 2.76 -7.89
C LEU A 20 7.18 1.92 -6.94
N THR A 21 6.65 1.57 -5.77
CA THR A 21 7.37 0.77 -4.77
C THR A 21 7.59 -0.66 -5.24
N LEU A 22 6.53 -1.36 -5.66
CA LEU A 22 6.64 -2.73 -6.18
C LEU A 22 7.42 -2.77 -7.49
N GLY A 23 7.25 -1.79 -8.36
CA GLY A 23 8.04 -1.65 -9.59
C GLY A 23 9.52 -1.44 -9.30
N GLY A 24 9.88 -0.57 -8.35
CA GLY A 24 11.26 -0.37 -7.91
C GLY A 24 11.87 -1.65 -7.33
N VAL A 25 11.12 -2.36 -6.48
CA VAL A 25 11.53 -3.66 -5.92
C VAL A 25 11.71 -4.70 -7.03
N ALA A 26 10.78 -4.78 -7.98
CA ALA A 26 10.87 -5.69 -9.12
C ALA A 26 12.07 -5.38 -10.03
N LEU A 27 12.35 -4.09 -10.26
CA LEU A 27 13.52 -3.66 -11.04
C LEU A 27 14.84 -3.93 -10.32
N ALA A 28 14.86 -3.92 -8.98
CA ALA A 28 16.02 -4.29 -8.19
C ALA A 28 16.24 -5.82 -8.17
N LEU A 29 15.15 -6.60 -8.11
CA LEU A 29 15.21 -8.06 -8.02
C LEU A 29 15.33 -8.76 -9.38
N ARG A 30 14.95 -8.11 -10.51
CA ARG A 30 14.89 -8.61 -11.91
C ARG A 30 15.02 -10.13 -12.11
N GLU A 31 16.22 -10.68 -11.96
CA GLU A 31 16.50 -12.11 -12.21
C GLU A 31 16.04 -13.06 -11.08
N HIS A 32 15.93 -12.56 -9.85
CA HIS A 32 15.55 -13.31 -8.66
C HIS A 32 14.04 -13.41 -8.46
N LEU A 33 13.24 -12.61 -9.18
CA LEU A 33 11.77 -12.60 -9.06
C LEU A 33 11.14 -13.97 -9.31
N ARG A 34 11.71 -14.75 -10.24
CA ARG A 34 11.20 -16.10 -10.59
C ARG A 34 11.30 -17.11 -9.46
N HIS A 35 12.08 -16.80 -8.43
CA HIS A 35 12.35 -17.67 -7.30
C HIS A 35 11.69 -17.14 -6.02
N VAL A 36 10.87 -16.08 -6.09
CA VAL A 36 10.19 -15.58 -4.88
C VAL A 36 9.00 -16.46 -4.55
N VAL A 37 9.05 -17.09 -3.38
CA VAL A 37 7.97 -17.89 -2.79
C VAL A 37 7.57 -17.25 -1.47
N PHE A 38 6.28 -17.18 -1.18
CA PHE A 38 5.79 -16.68 0.10
C PHE A 38 5.73 -17.83 1.10
N ALA A 39 6.45 -17.70 2.22
CA ALA A 39 6.39 -18.70 3.28
C ALA A 39 5.03 -18.70 3.98
N GLN A 40 4.34 -17.55 4.01
CA GLN A 40 3.06 -17.39 4.69
C GLN A 40 2.06 -16.62 3.81
N PRO A 41 1.52 -17.24 2.73
CA PRO A 41 0.70 -16.54 1.74
C PRO A 41 -0.62 -16.00 2.30
N LEU A 42 -1.13 -16.54 3.42
CA LEU A 42 -2.38 -16.08 4.04
C LEU A 42 -2.31 -14.62 4.51
N TRP A 43 -1.12 -14.08 4.81
CA TRP A 43 -0.94 -12.67 5.15
C TRP A 43 -1.29 -11.72 4.01
N LEU A 44 -1.32 -12.20 2.75
CA LEU A 44 -1.77 -11.40 1.61
C LEU A 44 -3.24 -10.97 1.74
N LEU A 45 -4.06 -11.70 2.52
CA LEU A 45 -5.44 -11.28 2.82
C LEU A 45 -5.48 -9.97 3.61
N VAL A 46 -4.45 -9.68 4.41
CA VAL A 46 -4.35 -8.43 5.17
C VAL A 46 -4.19 -7.23 4.23
N CYS A 47 -3.67 -7.40 3.01
CA CYS A 47 -3.62 -6.33 2.02
C CYS A 47 -5.02 -5.81 1.61
N ALA A 48 -6.07 -6.62 1.79
CA ALA A 48 -7.45 -6.18 1.55
C ALA A 48 -7.96 -5.23 2.65
N ALA A 49 -7.47 -5.37 3.90
CA ALA A 49 -7.94 -4.58 5.04
C ALA A 49 -7.83 -3.05 4.85
N PRO A 50 -6.70 -2.47 4.41
CA PRO A 50 -6.62 -1.01 4.26
C PRO A 50 -7.46 -0.50 3.07
N VAL A 51 -7.64 -1.31 2.02
CA VAL A 51 -8.55 -0.98 0.90
C VAL A 51 -10.00 -0.98 1.38
N LEU A 52 -10.41 -2.02 2.11
CA LEU A 52 -11.73 -2.12 2.71
C LEU A 52 -11.97 -0.97 3.69
N ALA A 53 -10.98 -0.58 4.50
CA ALA A 53 -11.11 0.56 5.39
C ALA A 53 -11.42 1.88 4.64
N VAL A 54 -10.82 2.11 3.47
CA VAL A 54 -11.13 3.26 2.62
C VAL A 54 -12.55 3.16 2.05
N VAL A 55 -12.96 1.98 1.59
CA VAL A 55 -14.31 1.74 1.05
C VAL A 55 -15.37 1.91 2.12
N VAL A 56 -15.22 1.25 3.27
CA VAL A 56 -16.13 1.37 4.42
C VAL A 56 -16.21 2.81 4.88
N ARG A 57 -15.08 3.53 4.98
CA ARG A 57 -15.09 4.96 5.29
C ARG A 57 -15.92 5.74 4.28
N ALA A 58 -15.78 5.46 2.99
CA ALA A 58 -16.56 6.12 1.93
C ALA A 58 -18.09 5.86 2.03
N LEU A 59 -18.46 4.67 2.52
CA LEU A 59 -19.85 4.23 2.65
C LEU A 59 -20.51 4.72 3.95
N VAL A 60 -19.80 4.65 5.07
CA VAL A 60 -20.33 4.83 6.42
C VAL A 60 -20.25 6.28 6.90
N SER A 61 -19.33 7.10 6.37
CA SER A 61 -19.13 8.49 6.85
C SER A 61 -20.45 9.30 6.76
N PRO A 62 -21.05 9.70 7.91
CA PRO A 62 -22.30 10.47 7.95
C PRO A 62 -22.10 11.90 7.41
N ARG A 63 -23.21 12.50 6.95
CA ARG A 63 -23.32 13.79 6.24
C ARG A 63 -22.86 15.01 7.07
N PRO A 64 -23.08 16.21 6.49
CA PRO A 64 -22.10 17.11 5.88
C PRO A 64 -21.33 17.91 6.93
N ALA A 65 -20.33 18.69 6.50
CA ALA A 65 -19.61 19.62 7.38
C ALA A 65 -20.59 20.46 8.22
N THR A 66 -20.63 20.19 9.53
CA THR A 66 -21.41 20.96 10.52
C THR A 66 -20.89 22.40 10.63
N LEU A 67 -19.64 22.63 10.26
CA LEU A 67 -19.04 23.95 10.09
C LEU A 67 -19.43 24.56 8.74
N ARG A 68 -20.45 25.43 8.76
CA ARG A 68 -20.75 26.35 7.66
C ARG A 68 -19.86 27.59 7.76
N PHE A 69 -18.84 27.70 6.92
CA PHE A 69 -18.04 28.92 6.83
C PHE A 69 -18.77 29.99 6.01
N SER A 70 -19.04 31.14 6.63
CA SER A 70 -19.75 32.28 6.01
C SER A 70 -19.05 32.81 4.74
N ARG A 71 -17.73 32.62 4.60
CA ARG A 71 -16.91 33.07 3.46
C ARG A 71 -16.61 31.99 2.40
N LEU A 72 -17.26 30.82 2.46
CA LEU A 72 -17.05 29.73 1.48
C LEU A 72 -17.25 30.19 0.02
N GLY A 73 -18.16 31.13 -0.22
CA GLY A 73 -18.44 31.68 -1.55
C GLY A 73 -17.27 32.47 -2.16
N SER A 74 -16.44 33.13 -1.35
CA SER A 74 -15.24 33.84 -1.83
C SER A 74 -14.07 32.88 -2.02
N ALA A 75 -13.92 31.89 -1.12
CA ALA A 75 -12.90 30.85 -1.24
C ALA A 75 -13.11 29.97 -2.49
N ARG A 76 -14.37 29.74 -2.90
CA ARG A 76 -14.71 28.94 -4.09
C ARG A 76 -14.35 29.64 -5.42
N ARG A 77 -14.13 30.96 -5.42
CA ARG A 77 -13.70 31.72 -6.60
C ARG A 77 -12.18 31.65 -6.81
N VAL A 78 -11.42 31.25 -5.80
CA VAL A 78 -10.00 31.03 -5.92
C VAL A 78 -9.79 29.63 -6.50
N SER A 79 -9.12 29.54 -7.66
CA SER A 79 -8.77 28.25 -8.24
C SER A 79 -7.98 27.40 -7.24
N PRO A 80 -8.33 26.13 -7.05
CA PRO A 80 -7.61 25.26 -6.11
C PRO A 80 -6.14 25.13 -6.54
N GLY A 81 -5.23 25.55 -5.67
CA GLY A 81 -3.78 25.45 -5.87
C GLY A 81 -3.28 24.00 -5.81
N VAL A 82 -1.98 23.82 -6.06
CA VAL A 82 -1.32 22.48 -6.07
C VAL A 82 -1.52 21.75 -4.73
N ALA A 83 -1.40 22.45 -3.60
CA ALA A 83 -1.62 21.88 -2.28
C ALA A 83 -3.03 21.28 -2.10
N ALA A 84 -4.06 21.91 -2.67
CA ALA A 84 -5.43 21.39 -2.64
C ALA A 84 -5.59 20.10 -3.46
N ARG A 85 -4.78 19.92 -4.52
CA ARG A 85 -4.75 18.68 -5.31
C ARG A 85 -4.00 17.55 -4.59
N LEU A 86 -2.98 17.89 -3.79
CA LEU A 86 -2.16 16.94 -3.03
C LEU A 86 -2.72 16.58 -1.66
N VAL A 87 -3.87 17.13 -1.26
CA VAL A 87 -4.47 16.89 0.07
C VAL A 87 -4.68 15.41 0.39
N HIS A 88 -4.89 14.57 -0.63
CA HIS A 88 -5.11 13.13 -0.51
C HIS A 88 -3.83 12.29 -0.61
N LEU A 89 -2.68 12.93 -0.86
CA LEU A 89 -1.40 12.25 -1.01
C LEU A 89 -0.97 11.49 0.25
N PRO A 90 -1.06 12.05 1.48
CA PRO A 90 -0.64 11.32 2.69
C PRO A 90 -1.49 10.08 2.95
N ASP A 91 -2.81 10.17 2.70
CA ASP A 91 -3.72 9.03 2.85
C ASP A 91 -3.43 7.92 1.84
N GLY A 92 -3.15 8.30 0.58
CA GLY A 92 -2.74 7.35 -0.45
C GLY A 92 -1.43 6.66 -0.10
N LEU A 93 -0.45 7.40 0.42
CA LEU A 93 0.84 6.85 0.84
C LEU A 93 0.69 5.88 2.02
N ARG A 94 -0.15 6.21 3.01
CA ARG A 94 -0.48 5.31 4.12
C ARG A 94 -1.14 4.02 3.64
N LEU A 95 -2.05 4.10 2.66
CA LEU A 95 -2.68 2.94 2.04
C LEU A 95 -1.62 2.03 1.38
N ALA A 96 -0.73 2.61 0.55
CA ALA A 96 0.34 1.85 -0.09
C ALA A 96 1.28 1.20 0.94
N ALA A 97 1.70 1.95 1.97
CA ALA A 97 2.57 1.44 3.03
C ALA A 97 1.95 0.24 3.78
N ALA A 98 0.65 0.31 4.10
CA ALA A 98 -0.05 -0.80 4.74
C ALA A 98 -0.11 -2.06 3.86
N ILE A 99 -0.29 -1.90 2.54
CA ILE A 99 -0.28 -3.03 1.60
C ILE A 99 1.12 -3.63 1.52
N VAL A 100 2.17 -2.80 1.37
CA VAL A 100 3.56 -3.25 1.33
C VAL A 100 3.94 -3.98 2.62
N LEU A 101 3.48 -3.49 3.78
CA LEU A 101 3.66 -4.17 5.06
C LEU A 101 3.02 -5.56 5.05
N GLY A 102 1.78 -5.70 4.56
CA GLY A 102 1.14 -7.01 4.40
C GLY A 102 1.93 -7.97 3.52
N ILE A 103 2.48 -7.48 2.40
CA ILE A 103 3.36 -8.26 1.52
C ILE A 103 4.64 -8.68 2.26
N ALA A 104 5.25 -7.78 3.03
CA ALA A 104 6.44 -8.10 3.82
C ALA A 104 6.14 -9.16 4.90
N MET A 105 4.98 -9.11 5.53
CA MET A 105 4.52 -10.12 6.50
C MET A 105 4.25 -11.48 5.86
N ALA A 106 3.91 -11.54 4.58
CA ALA A 106 3.81 -12.81 3.85
C ALA A 106 5.17 -13.51 3.67
N ARG A 107 6.27 -12.87 4.12
CA ARG A 107 7.64 -13.36 4.09
C ARG A 107 8.03 -13.84 2.70
N PRO A 108 8.24 -12.93 1.73
CA PRO A 108 8.81 -13.29 0.45
C PRO A 108 10.22 -13.85 0.66
N GLN A 109 10.43 -15.10 0.29
CA GLN A 109 11.71 -15.81 0.37
C GLN A 109 12.18 -16.19 -1.02
N SER A 110 13.48 -16.22 -1.23
CA SER A 110 14.06 -16.76 -2.46
C SER A 110 14.14 -18.29 -2.34
N SER A 111 13.63 -19.03 -3.31
CA SER A 111 13.78 -20.49 -3.41
C SER A 111 15.17 -20.90 -3.92
N ARG A 112 16.02 -19.92 -4.30
CA ARG A 112 17.45 -20.12 -4.56
C ARG A 112 18.31 -20.08 -3.30
N PHE A 113 17.71 -19.93 -2.11
CA PHE A 113 18.40 -20.07 -0.82
C PHE A 113 18.78 -21.54 -0.49
N THR A 114 19.10 -22.34 -1.51
CA THR A 114 20.18 -23.32 -1.36
C THR A 114 21.47 -22.50 -1.44
N ASP A 115 21.71 -21.69 -0.40
CA ASP A 115 23.06 -21.23 -0.15
C ASP A 115 23.90 -22.50 -0.13
N ARG A 116 24.96 -22.50 -0.94
CA ARG A 116 26.14 -23.28 -0.57
C ARG A 116 26.54 -22.72 0.78
N VAL A 117 25.94 -23.23 1.85
CA VAL A 117 26.61 -23.24 3.13
C VAL A 117 27.85 -24.05 2.82
N GLU A 118 28.98 -23.39 2.63
CA GLU A 118 30.26 -23.99 2.95
C GLU A 118 30.13 -24.35 4.44
N HIS A 119 29.50 -25.49 4.69
CA HIS A 119 29.61 -26.21 5.92
C HIS A 119 31.09 -26.58 5.97
N GLU A 120 31.90 -25.74 6.61
CA GLU A 120 32.97 -26.28 7.41
C GLU A 120 32.28 -27.25 8.38
N GLY A 121 32.31 -28.53 8.00
CA GLY A 121 31.36 -29.53 8.47
C GLY A 121 31.33 -29.62 9.98
N ILE A 122 30.17 -29.42 10.57
CA ILE A 122 29.90 -29.94 11.91
C ILE A 122 29.17 -31.26 11.68
N ASP A 123 29.89 -32.36 11.85
CA ASP A 123 29.32 -33.71 11.80
C ASP A 123 28.26 -33.88 12.89
N ILE A 124 27.03 -34.18 12.48
CA ILE A 124 25.97 -34.60 13.40
C ILE A 124 25.91 -36.13 13.36
N ALA A 125 26.63 -36.78 14.28
CA ALA A 125 26.49 -38.22 14.50
C ALA A 125 25.15 -38.48 15.22
N VAL A 126 24.25 -39.19 14.55
CA VAL A 126 23.04 -39.76 15.18
C VAL A 126 23.41 -41.17 15.63
N ALA A 127 23.39 -41.39 16.95
CA ALA A 127 23.62 -42.68 17.59
C ALA A 127 22.36 -43.54 17.58
#